data_AF-A0A367J0Q4-F1
#
_entry.id   AF-A0A367J0Q4-F1
#
_cell.length_a   1.000
_cell.length_b   1.000
_cell.length_c   1.000
_cell.angle_alpha   90.00
_cell.angle_beta   90.00
_cell.angle_gamma   90.00
#
_symmetry.space_group_name_H-M   'P 1'
#
loop_
_entity.id
_entity.type
_entity.pdbx_description
1 polymer ?
#
loop_
_entity_poly.entity_id
_entity_poly.type
_entity_poly.pdbx_seq_one_letter_code
_entity_poly.pdbx_strand_id
1 'polypeptide(L)'
;MIGIIQDDIARVNALKADKFWREHSERPSGLLKRLSTECSMKRVIPALYDPAKQQMVTSNEDKMSTMAEFYDQLYTPDPMDQDALDQLLSSLRNIRISKE
;
A
#
# COMPACT_ATOMS: atom_id res chain seq x y z
N MET A 1 14.57 -11.00 25.66
CA MET A 1 15.27 -12.12 24.99
C MET A 1 15.20 -12.02 23.47
N ILE A 2 14.03 -11.76 22.86
CA ILE A 2 13.89 -11.60 21.40
C ILE A 2 14.74 -10.45 20.82
N GLY A 3 14.81 -9.30 21.49
CA GLY A 3 15.62 -8.15 21.01
C GLY A 3 17.12 -8.44 20.90
N ILE A 4 17.69 -9.16 21.88
CA ILE A 4 19.13 -9.53 21.88
C ILE A 4 19.46 -10.41 20.67
N ILE A 5 18.57 -11.35 20.33
CA ILE A 5 18.73 -12.23 19.18
C ILE A 5 18.63 -11.43 17.87
N GLN A 6 17.70 -10.47 17.79
CA GLN A 6 17.57 -9.60 16.63
C GLN A 6 18.80 -8.70 16.44
N ASP A 7 19.35 -8.17 17.54
CA ASP A 7 20.57 -7.36 17.53
C ASP A 7 21.78 -8.18 17.06
N ASP A 8 21.92 -9.41 17.53
CA ASP A 8 22.98 -10.32 17.09
C ASP A 8 22.86 -10.68 15.61
N ILE A 9 21.64 -10.95 15.12
CA ILE A 9 21.38 -11.22 13.70
C ILE A 9 21.73 -9.99 12.85
N ALA A 10 21.30 -8.78 13.28
CA ALA A 10 21.62 -7.54 12.59
C ALA A 10 23.13 -7.29 12.52
N ARG A 11 23.84 -7.52 13.62
CA ARG A 11 25.31 -7.40 13.69
C ARG A 11 26.01 -8.38 12.75
N VAL A 12 25.59 -9.65 12.74
CA VAL A 12 26.16 -10.67 11.84
C VAL A 12 25.92 -10.30 10.37
N ASN A 13 24.74 -9.80 10.03
CA ASN A 13 24.42 -9.38 8.66
C ASN A 13 25.23 -8.16 8.23
N ALA A 14 25.44 -7.19 9.12
CA ALA A 14 26.30 -6.04 8.85
C ALA A 14 27.74 -6.46 8.56
N LEU A 15 28.29 -7.41 9.34
CA LEU A 15 29.64 -7.94 9.13
C LEU A 15 29.77 -8.72 7.81
N LYS A 16 28.77 -9.53 7.46
CA LYS A 16 28.73 -10.23 6.16
C LYS A 16 28.69 -9.26 4.99
N ALA A 17 27.90 -8.20 5.12
CA ALA A 17 27.84 -7.14 4.12
C ALA A 17 29.20 -6.44 3.99
N ASP A 18 29.82 -6.01 5.10
CA ASP A 18 31.14 -5.35 5.07
C ASP A 18 32.21 -6.24 4.42
N LYS A 19 32.24 -7.53 4.76
CA LYS A 19 33.13 -8.51 4.12
C LYS A 19 32.85 -8.62 2.61
N PHE A 20 31.59 -8.80 2.23
CA PHE A 20 31.18 -8.88 0.83
C PHE A 20 31.60 -7.63 0.04
N TRP A 21 31.40 -6.44 0.59
CA TRP A 21 31.78 -5.16 -0.03
C TRP A 21 33.28 -5.01 -0.21
N ARG A 22 34.08 -5.44 0.78
CA ARG A 22 35.55 -5.44 0.69
C ARG A 22 36.06 -6.41 -0.37
N GLU A 23 35.42 -7.58 -0.49
CA GLU A 23 35.81 -8.62 -1.45
C GLU A 23 35.41 -8.28 -2.89
N HIS A 24 34.27 -7.60 -3.10
CA HIS A 24 33.71 -7.42 -4.44
C HIS A 24 34.07 -6.12 -5.15
N SER A 25 34.83 -5.21 -4.54
CA SER A 25 35.46 -4.00 -5.15
C SER A 25 34.57 -3.04 -5.96
N GLU A 26 33.28 -3.33 -6.19
CA GLU A 26 32.32 -2.36 -6.66
C GLU A 26 32.27 -1.28 -5.57
N ARG A 27 32.88 -0.13 -5.87
CA ARG A 27 32.79 1.06 -5.01
C ARG A 27 31.32 1.20 -4.60
N PRO A 28 31.02 1.49 -3.33
CA PRO A 28 29.64 1.55 -2.84
C PRO A 28 28.76 2.47 -3.71
N SER A 29 29.36 3.48 -4.34
CA SER A 29 28.70 4.34 -5.31
C SER A 29 28.17 3.63 -6.58
N GLY A 30 28.85 2.61 -7.09
CA GLY A 30 28.43 1.85 -8.28
C GLY A 30 27.18 1.02 -8.01
N LEU A 31 27.18 0.27 -6.92
CA LEU A 31 26.00 -0.46 -6.47
C LEU A 31 24.85 0.49 -6.14
N LEU A 32 25.09 1.56 -5.37
CA LEU A 32 24.04 2.51 -5.02
C LEU A 32 23.43 3.16 -6.27
N LYS A 33 24.24 3.43 -7.30
CA LYS A 33 23.73 3.87 -8.60
C LYS A 33 22.87 2.80 -9.27
N ARG A 34 23.33 1.54 -9.34
CA ARG A 34 22.55 0.42 -9.91
C ARG A 34 21.22 0.22 -9.19
N LEU A 35 21.24 0.20 -7.86
CA LEU A 35 20.04 0.10 -7.02
C LEU A 35 19.11 1.30 -7.19
N SER A 36 19.65 2.51 -7.29
CA SER A 36 18.85 3.71 -7.57
C SER A 36 18.16 3.58 -8.92
N THR A 37 18.89 3.21 -9.97
CA THR A 37 18.33 2.98 -11.31
C THR A 37 17.26 1.89 -11.30
N GLU A 38 17.53 0.73 -10.68
CA GLU A 38 16.55 -0.36 -10.57
C GLU A 38 15.29 0.07 -9.81
N CYS A 39 15.46 0.77 -8.68
CA CYS A 39 14.33 1.30 -7.91
C CYS A 39 13.54 2.32 -8.73
N SER A 40 14.20 3.22 -9.45
CA SER A 40 13.53 4.18 -10.34
C SER A 40 12.72 3.44 -11.40
N MET A 41 13.31 2.45 -12.07
CA MET A 41 12.63 1.65 -13.10
C MET A 41 11.42 0.88 -12.54
N LYS A 42 11.56 0.27 -11.36
CA LYS A 42 10.48 -0.47 -10.69
C LYS A 42 9.36 0.44 -10.15
N ARG A 43 9.66 1.70 -9.84
CA ARG A 43 8.68 2.70 -9.38
C ARG A 43 7.92 3.36 -10.53
N VAL A 44 8.38 3.22 -11.77
CA VAL A 44 7.64 3.75 -12.93
C VAL A 44 6.45 2.85 -13.21
N ILE A 45 5.26 3.45 -13.12
CA ILE A 45 4.04 2.82 -13.62
C ILE A 45 3.82 3.30 -15.06
N PRO A 46 3.98 2.43 -16.08
CA PRO A 46 4.01 2.84 -17.49
C PRO A 46 2.64 3.33 -17.98
N ALA A 47 1.57 2.67 -17.56
CA ALA A 47 0.18 3.05 -17.84
C ALA A 47 -0.71 2.67 -16.65
N LEU A 48 -1.78 3.42 -16.44
CA LEU A 48 -2.86 3.09 -15.51
C LEU A 48 -4.16 2.95 -16.30
N TYR A 49 -5.05 2.11 -15.83
CA TYR A 49 -6.41 2.03 -16.37
C TYR A 49 -7.30 3.01 -15.61
N ASP A 50 -7.98 3.91 -16.33
CA ASP A 50 -8.95 4.83 -15.79
C ASP A 50 -10.37 4.22 -15.92
N PRO A 51 -11.03 3.87 -14.79
CA PRO A 51 -12.37 3.30 -14.82
C PRO A 51 -13.46 4.26 -15.33
N ALA A 52 -13.31 5.57 -15.12
CA ALA A 52 -14.30 6.57 -15.51
C ALA A 52 -14.29 6.82 -17.01
N LYS A 53 -13.10 6.85 -17.62
CA LYS A 53 -12.91 7.08 -19.07
C LYS A 53 -12.81 5.79 -19.88
N GLN A 54 -12.77 4.63 -19.22
CA GLN A 54 -12.59 3.29 -19.82
C GLN A 54 -11.38 3.19 -20.75
N GLN A 55 -10.27 3.84 -20.40
CA GLN A 55 -9.08 3.91 -21.24
C GLN A 55 -7.78 3.80 -20.43
N MET A 56 -6.70 3.41 -21.11
CA MET A 56 -5.36 3.43 -20.55
C MET A 56 -4.77 4.83 -20.59
N VAL A 57 -4.41 5.38 -19.43
CA VAL A 57 -3.75 6.67 -19.29
C VAL A 57 -2.25 6.50 -19.12
N THR A 58 -1.48 7.24 -19.91
CA THR A 58 -0.01 7.21 -19.91
C THR A 58 0.62 8.51 -19.42
N SER A 59 -0.11 9.63 -19.52
CA SER A 59 0.28 10.93 -19.00
C SER A 59 0.39 10.91 -17.47
N ASN A 60 1.38 11.63 -16.92
CA ASN A 60 1.58 11.68 -15.48
C ASN A 60 0.44 12.42 -14.75
N GLU A 61 -0.12 13.45 -15.39
CA GLU A 61 -1.25 14.22 -14.84
C GLU A 61 -2.50 13.36 -14.74
N ASP A 62 -2.86 12.66 -15.82
CA ASP A 62 -3.99 11.74 -15.83
C ASP A 62 -3.82 10.61 -14.80
N LYS A 63 -2.61 10.03 -14.71
CA LYS A 63 -2.30 8.98 -13.72
C LYS A 63 -2.54 9.47 -12.29
N MET A 64 -2.11 10.69 -11.97
CA MET A 64 -2.30 11.29 -10.65
C MET A 64 -3.79 11.52 -10.35
N SER A 65 -4.56 12.02 -11.32
CA SER A 65 -6.02 12.20 -11.18
C SER A 65 -6.71 10.87 -10.92
N THR A 66 -6.45 9.86 -11.76
CA THR A 66 -7.04 8.52 -11.63
C THR A 66 -6.70 7.87 -10.29
N MET A 67 -5.45 8.02 -9.81
CA MET A 67 -5.07 7.52 -8.48
C MET A 67 -5.79 8.24 -7.35
N ALA A 68 -5.91 9.57 -7.43
CA ALA A 68 -6.60 10.35 -6.42
C ALA A 68 -8.07 9.93 -6.32
N GLU A 69 -8.77 9.82 -7.45
CA GLU A 69 -10.16 9.37 -7.52
C GLU A 69 -10.34 7.95 -6.99
N PHE A 70 -9.43 7.04 -7.35
CA PHE A 70 -9.46 5.66 -6.86
C PHE A 70 -9.37 5.59 -5.33
N TYR A 71 -8.40 6.30 -4.75
CA TYR A 71 -8.23 6.28 -3.29
C TYR A 71 -9.33 7.05 -2.57
N ASP A 72 -9.86 8.11 -3.16
CA ASP A 72 -11.01 8.82 -2.62
C ASP A 72 -12.23 7.90 -2.52
N GLN A 73 -12.51 7.11 -3.56
CA GLN A 73 -13.56 6.09 -3.53
C GLN A 73 -13.27 4.97 -2.51
N LEU A 74 -12.01 4.51 -2.41
CA LEU A 74 -11.64 3.43 -1.50
C LEU A 74 -11.78 3.82 -0.02
N TYR A 75 -11.49 5.07 0.31
CA TYR A 75 -11.53 5.58 1.68
C TYR A 75 -12.82 6.34 2.01
N THR A 76 -13.70 6.55 1.04
CA THR A 76 -15.04 7.08 1.29
C THR A 76 -15.94 5.93 1.74
N PRO A 77 -16.51 5.98 2.96
CA PRO A 77 -17.43 4.97 3.43
C PRO A 77 -18.65 4.90 2.53
N ASP A 78 -19.10 3.69 2.20
CA ASP A 78 -20.38 3.52 1.53
C ASP A 78 -21.50 4.17 2.36
N PRO A 79 -22.44 4.88 1.71
CA PRO A 79 -23.56 5.49 2.41
C PRO A 79 -24.35 4.39 3.11
N MET A 80 -24.76 4.67 4.36
CA MET A 80 -25.58 3.74 5.13
C MET A 80 -26.91 3.53 4.41
N ASP A 81 -27.22 2.26 4.13
CA ASP A 81 -28.50 1.86 3.57
C ASP A 81 -29.62 2.18 4.58
N GLN A 82 -30.41 3.21 4.24
CA GLN A 82 -31.50 3.69 5.09
C GLN A 82 -32.63 2.67 5.18
N ASP A 83 -32.88 1.88 4.13
CA ASP A 83 -33.92 0.86 4.14
C ASP A 83 -33.52 -0.29 5.09
N ALA A 84 -32.25 -0.68 5.09
CA ALA A 84 -31.72 -1.66 6.04
C ALA A 84 -31.76 -1.13 7.48
N LEU A 85 -31.47 0.16 7.69
CA LEU A 85 -31.56 0.81 9.00
C LEU A 85 -33.00 0.83 9.52
N ASP A 86 -33.97 1.20 8.68
CA ASP A 86 -35.39 1.24 9.04
C ASP A 86 -35.96 -0.15 9.32
N GLN A 87 -35.52 -1.17 8.56
CA GLN A 87 -35.83 -2.58 8.84
C GLN A 87 -35.26 -3.03 10.20
N LEU A 88 -34.02 -2.66 10.51
CA LEU A 88 -33.43 -2.96 11.80
C LEU A 88 -34.19 -2.27 12.94
N LEU A 89 -34.47 -0.98 12.83
CA LEU A 89 -35.18 -0.20 13.85
C LEU A 89 -36.61 -0.71 14.08
N SER A 90 -37.32 -1.10 13.02
CA SER A 90 -38.65 -1.70 13.13
C SER A 90 -38.59 -3.08 13.80
N SER A 91 -37.59 -3.91 13.50
CA SER A 91 -37.39 -5.20 14.16
C SER A 91 -37.14 -5.06 15.67
N LEU A 92 -36.33 -4.08 16.09
CA LEU A 92 -36.03 -3.80 17.49
C LEU A 92 -37.26 -3.28 18.25
N ARG A 93 -38.11 -2.48 17.58
CA ARG A 93 -39.38 -2.01 18.16
C ARG A 93 -40.33 -3.18 18.42
N ASN A 94 -40.40 -4.15 17.49
CA ASN A 94 -41.26 -5.34 17.65
C ASN A 94 -40.78 -6.27 18.78
N ILE A 95 -39.47 -6.40 18.98
CA ILE A 95 -38.89 -7.18 20.09
C ILE A 95 -39.22 -6.56 21.45
N ARG A 96 -39.21 -5.21 21.54
CA ARG A 96 -39.50 -4.50 22.79
C ARG A 96 -40.97 -4.60 23.22
N ILE A 97 -41.89 -4.74 22.26
CA ILE A 97 -43.34 -4.87 22.53
C ILE A 97 -43.70 -6.33 22.88
N SER A 98 -42.89 -7.31 22.51
CA SER A 98 -43.13 -8.74 22.82
C SER A 98 -42.69 -9.16 24.23
N LYS A 99 -42.29 -8.21 25.08
CA LYS A 99 -41.80 -8.47 26.45
C LYS A 99 -42.76 -7.98 27.57
N GLU A 100 -43.94 -7.49 27.18
CA GLU A 100 -45.12 -7.30 28.06
C GLU A 100 -46.16 -8.39 27.78
#